data_AF-A0A0D0D7Z4-F1
#
_entry.id   AF-A0A0D0D7Z4-F1
#
_cell.length_a   1.000
_cell.length_b   1.000
_cell.length_c   1.000
_cell.angle_alpha   90.00
_cell.angle_beta   90.00
_cell.angle_gamma   90.00
#
_symmetry.space_group_name_H-M   'P 1'
#
loop_
_entity.id
_entity.type
_entity.pdbx_description
1 polymer ?
#
loop_
_entity_poly.entity_id
_entity_poly.type
_entity_poly.pdbx_seq_one_letter_code
_entity_poly.pdbx_strand_id
1 'polypeptide(L)'
;SFRNETQTNTFAGPPPSLPIILPICAVCLGWHRHSMPVIQCPVKRTWDDKYNTHCERFNKAICTRKGGITLCSLWQHEYGCHKRHDHMHHCSGCGAIMNGASRCPCAQNTTPANTI
;
A
#
# COMPACT_ATOMS: atom_id res chain seq x y z
N SER A 1 0.84 29.27 -58.42
CA SER A 1 1.36 30.14 -57.35
C SER A 1 1.19 29.44 -56.02
N PHE A 2 2.31 29.21 -55.34
CA PHE A 2 2.42 28.60 -54.01
C PHE A 2 1.98 29.58 -52.92
N ARG A 3 1.28 29.10 -51.89
CA ARG A 3 1.45 29.58 -50.50
C ARG A 3 1.39 28.38 -49.55
N ASN A 4 2.54 28.11 -48.95
CA ASN A 4 2.77 27.16 -47.87
C ASN A 4 2.28 27.78 -46.55
N GLU A 5 1.49 27.04 -45.77
CA GLU A 5 1.25 27.36 -44.36
C GLU A 5 1.75 26.19 -43.51
N THR A 6 2.91 26.41 -42.89
CA THR A 6 3.60 25.46 -42.04
C THR A 6 2.88 25.38 -40.69
N GLN A 7 2.13 24.30 -40.46
CA GLN A 7 1.63 23.98 -39.12
C GLN A 7 2.80 23.55 -38.23
N THR A 8 3.24 24.46 -37.35
CA THR A 8 4.17 24.14 -36.26
C THR A 8 3.45 23.30 -35.22
N ASN A 9 3.52 21.97 -35.38
CA ASN A 9 3.20 21.01 -34.33
C ASN A 9 4.18 21.21 -33.15
N THR A 10 3.73 21.97 -32.15
CA THR A 10 4.41 22.04 -30.86
C THR A 10 4.05 20.75 -30.13
N PHE A 11 4.94 19.76 -30.21
CA PHE A 11 4.86 18.55 -29.39
C PHE A 11 5.04 18.94 -27.92
N ALA A 12 3.93 19.21 -27.24
CA ALA A 12 3.91 19.20 -25.79
C ALA A 12 4.34 17.79 -25.36
N GLY A 13 5.48 17.69 -24.66
CA GLY A 13 5.96 16.43 -24.10
C GLY A 13 4.89 15.78 -23.21
N PRO A 14 5.00 14.46 -22.95
CA PRO A 14 4.06 13.79 -22.07
C PRO A 14 4.03 14.50 -20.71
N PRO A 15 2.84 14.69 -20.11
CA PRO A 15 2.74 15.34 -18.81
C PRO A 15 3.63 14.60 -17.79
N PRO A 16 4.21 15.31 -16.80
CA PRO A 16 4.98 14.67 -15.75
C PRO A 16 4.13 13.56 -15.14
N SER A 17 4.66 12.35 -15.13
CA SER A 17 3.99 11.17 -14.58
C SER A 17 3.60 11.47 -13.13
N LEU A 18 2.29 11.44 -12.86
CA LEU A 18 1.78 11.59 -11.49
C LEU A 18 2.52 10.63 -10.55
N PRO A 19 2.84 11.06 -9.31
CA PRO A 19 3.50 10.19 -8.36
C PRO A 19 2.66 8.93 -8.14
N ILE A 20 3.25 7.77 -8.42
CA ILE A 20 2.59 6.49 -8.20
C ILE A 20 2.55 6.25 -6.69
N ILE A 21 1.39 6.53 -6.08
CA ILE A 21 1.14 6.17 -4.68
C ILE A 21 0.94 4.65 -4.63
N LEU A 22 1.92 3.94 -4.09
CA LEU A 22 1.82 2.50 -3.87
C LEU A 22 1.03 2.26 -2.58
N PRO A 23 0.03 1.35 -2.59
CA PRO A 23 -0.65 1.00 -1.36
C PRO A 23 0.33 0.28 -0.43
N ILE A 24 0.21 0.54 0.88
CA ILE A 24 0.92 -0.24 1.88
C ILE A 24 0.53 -1.72 1.78
N CYS A 25 1.53 -2.60 1.87
CA CYS A 25 1.27 -4.01 2.05
C CYS A 25 0.90 -4.31 3.51
N ALA A 26 -0.32 -4.80 3.76
CA ALA A 26 -0.77 -5.16 5.10
C ALA A 26 0.01 -6.34 5.74
N VAL A 27 0.83 -7.07 4.99
CA VAL A 27 1.66 -8.17 5.54
C VAL A 27 3.03 -7.65 5.98
N CYS A 28 3.84 -7.14 5.05
CA CYS A 28 5.20 -6.68 5.35
C CYS A 28 5.28 -5.22 5.83
N LEU A 29 4.17 -4.48 5.78
CA LEU A 29 4.06 -3.06 6.12
C LEU A 29 4.90 -2.14 5.23
N GLY A 30 5.32 -2.62 4.06
CA GLY A 30 6.12 -1.86 3.11
C GLY A 30 5.29 -1.04 2.13
N TRP A 31 5.83 0.11 1.73
CA TRP A 31 5.33 1.00 0.68
C TRP A 31 6.22 0.89 -0.57
N HIS A 32 6.46 -0.34 -1.01
CA HIS A 32 7.34 -0.65 -2.14
C HIS A 32 6.65 -1.59 -3.13
N ARG A 33 7.18 -1.62 -4.34
CA ARG A 33 6.66 -2.49 -5.40
C ARG A 33 6.92 -3.95 -5.03
N HIS A 34 5.87 -4.75 -5.08
CA HIS A 34 5.98 -6.19 -4.96
C HIS A 34 6.13 -6.79 -6.37
N SER A 35 6.94 -7.84 -6.51
CA SER A 35 7.04 -8.61 -7.77
C SER A 35 5.77 -9.42 -8.08
N MET A 36 4.87 -9.54 -7.11
CA MET A 36 3.55 -10.18 -7.22
C MET A 36 2.44 -9.23 -6.73
N PRO A 37 1.16 -9.52 -7.01
CA PRO A 37 0.06 -8.76 -6.41
C PRO A 37 0.17 -8.71 -4.88
N VAL A 38 -0.02 -7.51 -4.29
CA VAL A 38 0.10 -7.29 -2.82
C VAL A 38 -0.84 -8.20 -2.01
N ILE A 39 -1.97 -8.60 -2.58
CA ILE A 39 -2.93 -9.55 -1.97
C ILE A 39 -2.40 -10.99 -1.85
N GLN A 40 -1.28 -11.30 -2.51
CA GLN A 40 -0.59 -12.59 -2.50
C GLN A 40 0.76 -12.52 -1.79
N CYS A 41 1.07 -11.42 -1.12
CA CYS A 41 2.33 -11.21 -0.42
C CYS A 41 2.62 -12.36 0.58
N PRO A 42 3.67 -13.19 0.35
CA PRO A 42 3.93 -14.39 1.16
C PRO A 42 5.00 -14.17 2.24
N VAL A 43 5.55 -12.96 2.34
CA VAL A 43 6.70 -12.70 3.21
C VAL A 43 6.33 -12.88 4.69
N LYS A 44 7.29 -13.43 5.41
CA LYS A 44 7.17 -13.71 6.85
C LYS A 44 7.80 -12.62 7.71
N ARG A 45 8.52 -11.69 7.10
CA ARG A 45 9.25 -10.61 7.77
C ARG A 45 8.81 -9.23 7.28
N THR A 46 8.99 -8.22 8.11
CA THR A 46 8.68 -6.82 7.81
C THR A 46 9.57 -6.28 6.70
N TRP A 47 9.21 -5.13 6.12
CA TRP A 47 9.92 -4.49 5.02
C TRP A 47 11.41 -4.17 5.33
N ASP A 48 11.75 -4.02 6.61
CA ASP A 48 13.11 -3.77 7.12
C ASP A 48 13.84 -5.06 7.56
N ASP A 49 13.23 -6.22 7.32
CA ASP A 49 13.69 -7.54 7.74
C ASP A 49 13.98 -7.68 9.25
N LYS A 50 13.46 -6.77 10.09
CA LYS A 50 13.79 -6.74 11.52
C LYS A 50 12.88 -7.63 12.36
N TYR A 51 11.60 -7.71 11.99
CA TYR A 51 10.58 -8.42 12.77
C TYR A 51 9.83 -9.44 11.92
N ASN A 52 9.31 -10.48 12.58
CA ASN A 52 8.32 -11.34 11.95
C ASN A 52 7.02 -10.57 11.77
N THR A 53 6.37 -10.78 10.63
CA THR A 53 5.05 -10.22 10.32
C THR A 53 4.02 -10.68 11.34
N HIS A 54 3.19 -9.76 11.82
CA HIS A 54 2.11 -10.09 12.75
C HIS A 54 0.95 -10.81 12.06
N CYS A 55 0.73 -10.51 10.78
CA CYS A 55 -0.30 -11.12 9.94
C CYS A 55 0.27 -11.85 8.74
N GLU A 56 -0.59 -12.63 8.08
CA GLU A 56 -0.33 -13.27 6.81
C GLU A 56 -1.53 -13.18 5.88
N ARG A 57 -1.33 -13.54 4.61
CA ARG A 57 -2.42 -13.75 3.66
C ARG A 57 -2.85 -15.21 3.69
N PHE A 58 -4.11 -15.47 4.01
CA PHE A 58 -4.73 -16.79 3.87
C PHE A 58 -5.95 -16.64 2.97
N ASN A 59 -5.98 -17.36 1.84
CA ASN A 59 -7.04 -17.24 0.82
C ASN A 59 -7.36 -15.78 0.42
N LYS A 60 -6.32 -14.96 0.21
CA LYS A 60 -6.39 -13.51 -0.10
C LYS A 60 -6.92 -12.63 1.06
N ALA A 61 -7.42 -13.20 2.15
CA ALA A 61 -7.77 -12.46 3.37
C ALA A 61 -6.52 -12.17 4.22
N ILE A 62 -6.59 -11.15 5.07
CA ILE A 62 -5.52 -10.82 6.02
C ILE A 62 -5.87 -11.50 7.34
N CYS A 63 -5.01 -12.37 7.85
CA CYS A 63 -5.25 -13.09 9.09
C CYS A 63 -4.09 -12.87 10.06
N THR A 64 -4.38 -12.72 11.33
CA THR A 64 -3.36 -12.72 12.38
C THR A 64 -2.69 -14.09 12.44
N ARG A 65 -1.36 -14.14 12.50
CA ARG A 65 -0.64 -15.41 12.63
C ARG A 65 -0.94 -16.10 13.96
N LYS A 66 -1.17 -15.29 15.01
CA LYS A 66 -1.59 -15.76 16.32
C LYS A 66 -3.11 -15.66 16.42
N GLY A 67 -3.79 -16.81 16.51
CA GLY A 67 -5.23 -16.89 16.70
C GLY A 67 -6.07 -16.89 15.43
N GLY A 68 -5.49 -16.62 14.24
CA GLY A 68 -6.18 -16.79 12.96
C GLY A 68 -7.33 -15.80 12.72
N ILE A 69 -7.39 -14.70 13.48
CA ILE A 69 -8.43 -13.68 13.35
C ILE A 69 -8.31 -13.02 11.99
N THR A 70 -9.39 -13.02 11.22
CA THR A 70 -9.47 -12.32 9.93
C THR A 70 -9.68 -10.83 10.16
N LEU A 71 -8.87 -10.01 9.48
CA LEU A 71 -8.88 -8.56 9.60
C LEU A 71 -9.62 -7.90 8.44
N CYS A 72 -10.22 -6.74 8.73
CA CYS A 72 -10.86 -5.93 7.71
C CYS A 72 -9.78 -5.30 6.81
N SER A 73 -9.86 -5.57 5.50
CA SER A 73 -8.90 -5.01 4.53
C SER A 73 -9.07 -3.51 4.34
N LEU A 74 -10.31 -2.98 4.44
CA LEU A 74 -10.56 -1.54 4.37
C LEU A 74 -9.97 -0.83 5.60
N TRP A 75 -10.02 -1.47 6.78
CA TRP A 75 -9.41 -0.92 7.98
C TRP A 75 -7.90 -0.71 7.83
N GLN A 76 -7.22 -1.56 7.05
CA GLN A 76 -5.78 -1.41 6.79
C GLN A 76 -5.45 -0.25 5.85
N HIS A 77 -6.43 0.28 5.12
CA HIS A 77 -6.25 1.36 4.17
C HIS A 77 -6.13 2.72 4.87
N GLU A 78 -5.70 3.75 4.14
CA GLU A 78 -5.54 5.12 4.68
C GLU A 78 -6.86 5.73 5.17
N TYR A 79 -7.96 5.45 4.48
CA TYR A 79 -9.30 5.93 4.80
C TYR A 79 -10.00 5.11 5.90
N GLY A 80 -9.44 3.94 6.25
CA GLY A 80 -10.04 3.05 7.24
C GLY A 80 -11.38 2.44 6.78
N CYS A 81 -12.17 1.97 7.75
CA CYS A 81 -13.48 1.36 7.52
C CYS A 81 -14.53 1.90 8.49
N HIS A 82 -15.71 2.25 7.98
CA HIS A 82 -16.84 2.75 8.78
C HIS A 82 -17.94 1.71 9.00
N LYS A 83 -17.75 0.47 8.52
CA LYS A 83 -18.72 -0.61 8.70
C LYS A 83 -18.60 -1.18 10.12
N ARG A 84 -19.72 -1.61 10.68
CA ARG A 84 -19.81 -2.20 12.02
C ARG A 84 -19.27 -3.63 12.02
N HIS A 85 -17.99 -3.80 12.33
CA HIS A 85 -17.33 -5.08 12.56
C HIS A 85 -16.00 -4.88 13.29
N ASP A 86 -16.07 -4.16 14.41
CA ASP A 86 -14.90 -3.62 15.12
C ASP A 86 -13.93 -4.71 15.61
N HIS A 87 -14.42 -5.93 15.81
CA HIS A 87 -13.58 -7.11 16.11
C HIS A 87 -12.60 -7.49 14.99
N MET A 88 -12.78 -6.95 13.77
CA MET A 88 -11.87 -7.09 12.63
C MET A 88 -10.99 -5.85 12.41
N HIS A 89 -11.22 -4.77 13.17
CA HIS A 89 -10.50 -3.49 13.07
C HIS A 89 -9.22 -3.50 13.91
N HIS A 90 -8.36 -4.48 13.66
CA HIS A 90 -7.02 -4.53 14.25
C HIS A 90 -5.98 -4.14 13.20
N CYS A 91 -4.95 -3.41 13.60
CA CYS A 91 -3.80 -3.13 12.77
C CYS A 91 -3.07 -4.43 12.42
N SER A 92 -2.82 -4.67 11.14
CA SER A 92 -2.11 -5.89 10.73
C SER A 92 -0.62 -5.91 11.12
N GLY A 93 -0.06 -4.75 11.50
CA GLY A 93 1.33 -4.62 11.92
C GLY A 93 1.54 -4.73 13.43
N CYS A 94 0.79 -3.96 14.22
CA CYS A 94 0.97 -3.89 15.68
C CYS A 94 -0.21 -4.47 16.50
N GLY A 95 -1.32 -4.88 15.86
CA GLY A 95 -2.51 -5.42 16.53
C GLY A 95 -3.43 -4.38 17.18
N ALA A 96 -3.05 -3.10 17.21
CA ALA A 96 -3.83 -2.02 17.82
C ALA A 96 -5.18 -1.79 17.12
N ILE A 97 -6.20 -1.39 17.87
CA ILE A 97 -7.54 -1.10 17.33
C ILE A 97 -7.73 0.36 16.87
N MET A 98 -6.74 1.22 17.10
CA MET A 98 -6.84 2.65 16.82
C MET A 98 -6.45 3.02 15.40
N ASN A 99 -5.76 2.13 14.68
CA ASN A 99 -5.20 2.40 13.37
C ASN A 99 -5.16 1.15 12.49
N GLY A 100 -5.14 1.38 11.17
CA GLY A 100 -4.79 0.36 10.17
C GLY A 100 -3.29 0.25 9.94
N ALA A 101 -2.90 -0.63 9.02
CA ALA A 101 -1.52 -0.75 8.53
C ALA A 101 -0.97 0.59 7.98
N SER A 102 -1.79 1.34 7.23
CA SER A 102 -1.44 2.62 6.60
C SER A 102 -0.88 3.68 7.55
N ARG A 103 -1.30 3.64 8.82
CA ARG A 103 -0.86 4.56 9.88
C ARG A 103 -0.13 3.83 11.01
N CYS A 104 0.37 2.63 10.74
CA CYS A 104 1.09 1.84 11.72
C CYS A 104 2.49 2.43 11.95
N PRO A 105 2.96 2.59 13.20
CA PRO A 105 4.34 3.00 13.48
C PRO A 105 5.41 2.03 12.94
N CYS A 106 5.04 0.77 12.67
CA CYS A 106 5.93 -0.23 12.09
C CYS A 106 5.94 -0.19 10.55
N ALA A 107 5.10 0.64 9.92
CA ALA A 107 5.07 0.78 8.47
C ALA A 107 6.30 1.51 7.94
N GLN A 108 6.67 1.20 6.70
CA GLN A 108 7.69 1.92 5.98
C GLN A 108 7.23 3.37 5.81
N ASN A 109 8.10 4.33 6.13
CA ASN A 109 7.79 5.74 5.87
C ASN A 109 7.73 5.98 4.36
N THR A 110 6.65 6.61 3.91
CA THR A 110 6.60 7.22 2.58
C THR A 110 7.54 8.41 2.57
N THR A 111 8.80 8.18 2.21
CA THR A 111 9.58 9.30 1.70
C THR A 111 9.06 9.55 0.29
N PRO A 112 8.39 10.68 0.01
CA PRO A 112 8.06 11.01 -1.37
C PRO A 112 9.39 11.05 -2.13
N ALA A 113 9.53 10.18 -3.12
CA ALA A 113 10.65 10.23 -4.05
C ALA A 113 10.51 11.55 -4.83
N ASN A 114 11.15 12.61 -4.32
CA ASN A 114 11.76 13.74 -5.03
C ASN A 114 12.02 14.91 -4.08
N THR A 115 13.28 15.07 -3.66
CA THR A 115 13.95 16.39 -3.61
C THR A 115 15.45 16.14 -3.77
N ILE A 116 15.92 16.08 -5.02
CA ILE A 116 17.29 16.43 -5.42
C ILE A 116 17.15 17.40 -6.58
#